data_AF-A0A0F9DV10-F1
#
_entry.id   AF-A0A0F9DV10-F1
#
_cell.length_a   1.000
_cell.length_b   1.000
_cell.length_c   1.000
_cell.angle_alpha   90.00
_cell.angle_beta   90.00
_cell.angle_gamma   90.00
#
_symmetry.space_group_name_H-M   'P 1'
#
loop_
_entity.id
_entity.type
_entity.pdbx_description
1 polymer ?
#
loop_
_entity_poly.entity_id
_entity_poly.type
_entity_poly.pdbx_seq_one_letter_code
_entity_poly.pdbx_strand_id
1 'polypeptide(L)' 'MAKHTRTARILENVGKELKNNPPSILERTRRRNGAKAAGKQRVAILLNKARKRGAKISAQI' A
#
# COMPACT_ATOMS: atom_id res chain seq x y z
N MET A 1 6.20 18.30 -16.23
CA MET A 1 6.03 17.48 -15.01
C MET A 1 4.56 17.46 -14.64
N ALA A 2 3.88 16.31 -14.73
CA ALA A 2 2.47 16.20 -14.38
C ALA A 2 2.27 16.57 -12.89
N LYS A 3 1.32 17.46 -12.58
CA LYS A 3 0.99 17.82 -11.20
C LYS A 3 0.43 16.58 -10.49
N HIS A 4 1.28 15.84 -9.80
CA HIS A 4 0.84 14.72 -8.96
C HIS A 4 -0.17 15.25 -7.93
N THR A 5 -1.38 14.72 -7.98
CA THR A 5 -2.43 15.01 -7.01
C THR A 5 -1.95 14.69 -5.60
N ARG A 6 -2.52 15.35 -4.59
CA ARG A 6 -2.20 15.08 -3.17
C ARG A 6 -2.30 13.58 -2.85
N THR A 7 -3.33 12.92 -3.37
CA THR A 7 -3.54 11.47 -3.28
C THR A 7 -2.38 10.67 -3.89
N ALA A 8 -1.91 11.02 -5.09
CA ALA A 8 -0.80 10.34 -5.74
C ALA A 8 0.51 10.45 -4.93
N ARG A 9 0.80 11.63 -4.36
CA ARG A 9 1.98 11.83 -3.49
C ARG A 9 1.89 10.98 -2.21
N ILE A 10 0.71 10.91 -1.61
CA ILE A 10 0.50 10.08 -0.41
C ILE A 10 0.70 8.59 -0.74
N LEU A 11 0.13 8.11 -1.84
CA LEU A 11 0.28 6.73 -2.29
C LEU A 11 1.74 6.37 -2.58
N GLU A 12 2.47 7.26 -3.25
CA GLU A 12 3.89 7.06 -3.53
C GLU A 12 4.71 7.00 -2.24
N ASN A 13 4.50 7.93 -1.31
CA ASN A 13 5.21 7.96 -0.04
C ASN A 13 4.94 6.70 0.80
N VAL A 14 3.68 6.28 0.90
CA VAL A 14 3.31 5.03 1.58
C VAL A 14 3.89 3.82 0.86
N GLY A 15 3.91 3.81 -0.47
CA GLY A 15 4.49 2.74 -1.29
C GLY A 15 5.99 2.58 -1.06
N LYS A 16 6.74 3.70 -1.05
CA LYS A 16 8.17 3.74 -0.70
C LYS A 16 8.41 3.24 0.72
N GLU A 17 7.60 3.69 1.66
CA GLU A 17 7.68 3.25 3.06
C GLU A 17 7.48 1.73 3.20
N LEU A 18 6.48 1.16 2.53
CA LEU A 18 6.24 -0.29 2.52
C LEU A 18 7.31 -1.09 1.76
N LYS A 19 8.07 -0.45 0.87
CA LYS A 19 9.20 -1.07 0.18
C LYS A 19 10.45 -1.10 1.07
N ASN A 20 10.73 0.01 1.74
CA ASN A 20 11.91 0.17 2.60
C ASN A 20 11.74 -0.53 3.95
N ASN A 21 10.52 -0.54 4.48
CA ASN A 21 10.16 -1.21 5.73
C ASN A 21 8.92 -2.11 5.50
N PRO A 22 9.11 -3.26 4.84
CA PRO A 22 8.02 -4.19 4.58
C PRO A 22 7.52 -4.81 5.90
N PRO A 23 6.21 -4.77 6.18
CA PRO A 23 5.65 -5.40 7.37
C PRO A 23 5.96 -6.91 7.42
N SER A 24 6.38 -7.41 8.58
CA SER A 24 6.68 -8.84 8.80
C SER A 24 5.49 -9.76 8.49
N ILE A 25 4.26 -9.24 8.58
CA ILE A 25 3.05 -9.97 8.19
C ILE A 25 3.00 -10.28 6.68
N LEU A 26 3.60 -9.46 5.82
CA LEU A 26 3.69 -9.75 4.38
C LEU A 26 4.58 -10.97 4.12
N GLU A 27 5.68 -11.09 4.85
CA GLU A 27 6.51 -12.29 4.79
C GLU A 27 5.78 -13.52 5.32
N ARG A 28 5.08 -13.39 6.44
CA ARG A 28 4.28 -14.49 7.00
C ARG A 28 3.20 -14.96 6.00
N THR A 29 2.50 -14.02 5.37
CA THR A 29 1.49 -14.32 4.36
C THR A 29 2.12 -14.89 3.09
N ARG A 30 3.30 -14.41 2.68
CA ARG A 30 4.03 -14.97 1.54
C ARG A 30 4.40 -16.43 1.78
N ARG A 31 4.85 -16.78 3.00
CA ARG A 31 5.21 -18.15 3.37
C ARG A 31 4.00 -19.09 3.45
N ARG A 32 2.85 -18.60 3.94
CA ARG A 32 1.63 -19.42 4.12
C ARG A 32 0.74 -19.52 2.89
N ASN A 33 0.50 -18.38 2.23
CA ASN A 33 -0.54 -18.22 1.21
C ASN A 33 0.04 -17.84 -0.17
N GLY A 34 1.37 -17.76 -0.27
CA GLY A 34 2.08 -17.41 -1.50
C GLY A 34 2.16 -15.92 -1.81
N ALA A 35 2.87 -15.61 -2.88
CA ALA A 35 3.18 -14.24 -3.28
C ALA A 35 1.93 -13.43 -3.67
N LYS A 36 0.92 -14.06 -4.28
CA LYS A 36 -0.32 -13.39 -4.72
C LYS A 36 -1.12 -12.85 -3.54
N ALA A 37 -1.24 -13.63 -2.46
CA ALA A 37 -1.93 -13.21 -1.25
C ALA A 37 -1.17 -12.08 -0.52
N ALA A 38 0.17 -12.19 -0.43
CA ALA A 38 1.00 -11.12 0.13
C ALA A 38 0.89 -9.82 -0.67
N GLY A 39 0.79 -9.91 -2.00
CA GLY A 39 0.55 -8.76 -2.88
C GLY A 39 -0.79 -8.05 -2.58
N LYS A 40 -1.89 -8.82 -2.49
CA LYS A 40 -3.21 -8.27 -2.11
C LYS A 40 -3.17 -7.60 -0.74
N GLN A 41 -2.52 -8.24 0.24
CA GLN A 41 -2.40 -7.67 1.58
C GLN A 41 -1.56 -6.39 1.59
N ARG A 42 -0.48 -6.33 0.81
CA ARG A 42 0.34 -5.12 0.65
C ARG A 42 -0.49 -3.96 0.10
N VAL A 43 -1.32 -4.21 -0.92
CA VAL A 43 -2.22 -3.21 -1.48
C VAL A 43 -3.23 -2.75 -0.44
N ALA A 44 -3.85 -3.66 0.32
CA ALA A 44 -4.79 -3.30 1.38
C ALA A 44 -4.14 -2.42 2.46
N ILE A 45 -2.92 -2.75 2.91
CA ILE A 45 -2.17 -1.94 3.87
C ILE A 45 -1.86 -0.57 3.30
N LEU A 46 -1.38 -0.51 2.05
CA LEU A 46 -1.07 0.74 1.35
C LEU A 46 -2.29 1.65 1.30
N LEU A 47 -3.44 1.14 0.86
CA LEU A 47 -4.68 1.90 0.73
C LEU A 47 -5.20 2.37 2.09
N ASN A 48 -5.20 1.51 3.11
CA ASN A 48 -5.65 1.89 4.45
C ASN A 48 -4.76 3.00 5.04
N LYS A 49 -3.44 2.86 4.92
CA LYS A 49 -2.48 3.87 5.40
C LYS A 49 -2.56 5.18 4.62
N ALA A 50 -2.76 5.11 3.29
CA ALA A 50 -2.98 6.28 2.46
C ALA A 50 -4.26 7.02 2.85
N ARG A 51 -5.38 6.31 3.10
CA ARG A 51 -6.63 6.90 3.59
C ARG A 51 -6.45 7.59 4.94
N LYS A 52 -5.75 6.95 5.89
CA LYS A 52 -5.41 7.59 7.18
C LYS A 52 -4.58 8.87 7.02
N ARG A 53 -3.78 8.97 5.96
CA ARG A 53 -3.01 10.18 5.59
C ARG A 53 -3.82 11.21 4.77
N GLY A 54 -5.11 10.98 4.56
CA GLY A 54 -6.00 11.90 3.84
C GLY A 54 -6.09 11.68 2.33
N ALA A 55 -5.63 10.54 1.82
CA ALA A 55 -5.85 10.16 0.42
C ALA A 55 -7.34 9.86 0.20
N LYS A 56 -8.00 10.65 -0.65
CA LYS A 56 -9.39 10.42 -1.06
C LYS A 56 -9.39 9.33 -2.14
N ILE A 57 -9.52 8.07 -1.69
CA ILE A 57 -9.56 6.89 -2.56
C ILE A 57 -10.92 6.24 -2.36
N SER A 58 -11.79 6.37 -3.37
CA SER A 58 -13.03 5.60 -3.46
C SER A 58 -12.67 4.12 -3.45
N ALA A 59 -13.09 3.41 -2.43
CA ALA A 59 -12.85 1.98 -2.31
C ALA A 59 -13.72 1.22 -3.32
N GLN A 60 -13.36 1.24 -4.60
CA GLN A 60 -13.80 0.24 -5.56
C GLN A 60 -12.61 -0.68 -5.80
N ILE A 61 -12.60 -1.80 -5.06
CA ILE A 61 -11.77 -2.98 -5.35
C ILE A 61 -12.75 -4.13 -5.53
#